data_AF-A0A516HBD2-F1
#
_entry.id   AF-A0A516HBD2-F1
#
_cell.length_a   1.000
_cell.length_b   1.000
_cell.length_c   1.000
_cell.angle_alpha   90.00
_cell.angle_beta   90.00
_cell.angle_gamma   90.00
#
_symmetry.space_group_name_H-M   'P 1'
#
loop_
_entity.id
_entity.type
_entity.pdbx_description
1 polymer ?
#
loop_
_entity_poly.entity_id
_entity_poly.type
_entity_poly.pdbx_seq_one_letter_code
_entity_poly.pdbx_strand_id
1 'polypeptide(L)' 'MQGNEPKTLAGFVISDKLAWRKHIYLDDLVTDENCRGQGFGQQMLAWLKSYALYQSH' A
#
# COMPACT_ATOMS: atom_id res chain seq x y z
N MET A 1 -21.33 -12.88 -13.12
CA MET A 1 -21.23 -12.37 -11.73
C MET A 1 -20.01 -11.46 -11.70
N GLN A 2 -20.20 -10.14 -11.82
CA GLN A 2 -19.10 -9.18 -11.82
C GLN A 2 -18.97 -8.56 -10.43
N GLY A 3 -17.74 -8.40 -9.96
CA GLY A 3 -17.43 -7.28 -9.05
C GLY A 3 -16.80 -7.61 -7.70
N ASN A 4 -15.84 -8.52 -7.61
CA ASN A 4 -15.01 -8.62 -6.39
C ASN A 4 -13.53 -8.94 -6.64
N GLU A 5 -13.03 -8.73 -7.85
CA GLU A 5 -11.61 -8.96 -8.14
C GLU A 5 -10.78 -7.78 -7.62
N PRO A 6 -9.75 -8.05 -6.80
CA PRO A 6 -8.88 -7.00 -6.28
C PRO A 6 -8.09 -6.36 -7.44
N LYS A 7 -8.22 -5.04 -7.58
CA LYS A 7 -7.56 -4.28 -8.66
C LYS A 7 -6.11 -3.92 -8.35
N THR A 8 -5.76 -3.83 -7.07
CA THR A 8 -4.40 -3.56 -6.62
C THR A 8 -4.15 -4.21 -5.26
N LEU A 9 -2.93 -4.66 -5.03
CA LEU A 9 -2.46 -5.29 -3.81
C LEU A 9 -1.15 -4.66 -3.37
N ALA A 10 -0.94 -4.58 -2.06
CA ALA A 10 0.30 -4.13 -1.47
C ALA A 10 0.76 -5.13 -0.40
N GLY A 11 1.98 -5.65 -0.54
CA GLY A 11 2.67 -6.40 0.50
C GLY A 11 3.58 -5.46 1.28
N PHE A 12 3.41 -5.36 2.59
CA PHE A 12 4.21 -4.43 3.40
C PHE A 12 4.36 -4.90 4.85
N VAL A 13 5.38 -4.37 5.53
CA VAL A 13 5.68 -4.66 6.93
C VAL A 13 5.79 -3.35 7.71
N ILE A 14 5.17 -3.31 8.91
CA ILE A 14 5.43 -2.26 9.91
C ILE A 14 6.61 -2.73 10.77
N SER A 15 7.65 -1.92 10.87
CA SER A 15 8.86 -2.26 11.63
C SER A 15 9.52 -1.02 12.21
N ASP A 16 10.49 -1.22 13.10
CA ASP A 16 11.32 -0.17 13.69
C ASP A 16 12.74 -0.29 13.15
N LYS A 17 13.32 0.84 12.73
CA LYS A 17 14.76 0.94 12.43
C LYS A 17 15.44 1.84 13.44
N LEU A 18 16.67 1.51 13.82
CA LEU A 18 17.44 2.32 14.77
C LEU A 18 17.65 3.76 14.28
N ALA A 19 17.81 3.95 12.96
CA ALA A 19 18.07 5.25 12.35
C ALA A 19 16.83 6.18 12.27
N TRP A 20 15.63 5.63 12.11
CA TRP A 20 14.42 6.44 11.84
C TRP A 20 13.12 5.92 12.47
N ARG A 21 13.23 5.02 13.45
CA ARG A 21 12.11 4.49 14.24
C ARG A 21 11.05 3.78 13.37
N LYS A 22 9.80 3.85 13.80
CA LYS A 22 8.65 3.14 13.22
C LYS A 22 8.42 3.59 11.78
N HIS A 23 8.29 2.63 10.89
CA HIS A 23 8.09 2.87 9.47
C HIS A 23 7.31 1.71 8.84
N ILE A 24 6.76 1.97 7.65
CA ILE A 24 6.26 0.94 6.75
C ILE A 24 7.31 0.70 5.66
N TYR A 25 7.66 -0.56 5.43
CA TYR A 25 8.41 -1.00 4.27
C TYR A 25 7.44 -1.67 3.29
N LEU A 26 7.42 -1.21 2.04
CA LEU A 26 6.56 -1.74 0.99
C LEU A 26 7.38 -2.72 0.15
N ASP A 27 7.08 -4.02 0.28
CA ASP A 27 7.73 -5.08 -0.48
C ASP A 27 7.25 -5.07 -1.93
N ASP A 28 5.93 -5.04 -2.11
CA ASP A 28 5.29 -5.13 -3.43
C ASP A 28 4.11 -4.14 -3.53
N LEU A 29 3.94 -3.55 -4.71
CA LEU A 29 2.74 -2.82 -5.10
C LEU A 29 2.34 -3.25 -6.52
N VAL A 30 1.32 -4.09 -6.60
CA VAL A 30 0.88 -4.70 -7.86
C VAL A 30 -0.50 -4.17 -8.22
N THR A 31 -0.69 -3.80 -9.49
CA THR A 31 -1.99 -3.44 -10.05
C THR A 31 -2.29 -4.40 -11.20
N ASP A 32 -3.53 -4.89 -11.24
CA ASP A 32 -4.04 -5.68 -12.35
C ASP A 32 -3.74 -4.97 -13.68
N GLU A 33 -3.27 -5.71 -14.67
CA GLU A 33 -2.79 -5.14 -15.92
C GLU A 33 -3.86 -4.35 -16.68
N ASN A 34 -5.13 -4.77 -16.58
CA ASN A 34 -6.26 -4.08 -17.19
C ASN A 34 -6.64 -2.79 -16.45
N CYS A 35 -6.07 -2.59 -15.26
CA CYS A 35 -6.34 -1.44 -14.38
C CYS A 35 -5.13 -0.50 -14.22
N ARG A 36 -3.98 -0.82 -14.83
CA ARG A 36 -2.78 0.03 -14.77
C ARG A 36 -3.04 1.40 -15.41
N GLY A 37 -2.40 2.43 -14.87
CA GLY A 37 -2.60 3.82 -15.33
C GLY A 37 -3.92 4.47 -14.91
N GLN A 38 -4.84 3.73 -14.25
CA GLN A 38 -6.14 4.25 -13.81
C GLN A 38 -6.13 4.78 -12.36
N GLY A 39 -4.96 4.88 -11.73
CA GLY A 39 -4.79 5.49 -10.40
C GLY A 39 -4.98 4.56 -9.19
N PHE A 40 -5.27 3.26 -9.37
CA PHE A 40 -5.45 2.34 -8.23
C PHE A 40 -4.18 2.22 -7.35
N GLY A 41 -2.99 2.10 -7.94
CA GLY A 41 -1.74 2.09 -7.19
C GLY A 41 -1.49 3.40 -6.43
N GLN A 42 -1.88 4.55 -7.01
CA GLN A 42 -1.79 5.84 -6.32
C GLN A 42 -2.72 5.90 -5.11
N GLN A 43 -3.96 5.40 -5.26
CA GLN A 43 -4.91 5.32 -4.15
C GLN A 43 -4.40 4.41 -3.04
N MET A 44 -3.80 3.25 -3.38
CA MET A 44 -3.17 2.35 -2.42
C MET A 44 -2.01 3.02 -1.68
N LEU A 45 -1.13 3.74 -2.38
CA LEU A 45 -0.04 4.49 -1.74
C LEU A 45 -0.55 5.60 -0.82
N ALA A 46 -1.62 6.31 -1.21
CA ALA A 46 -2.24 7.31 -0.36
C ALA A 46 -2.81 6.68 0.91
N TRP A 47 -3.47 5.53 0.79
CA TRP A 47 -3.97 4.77 1.93
C TRP A 47 -2.83 4.29 2.85
N LEU A 48 -1.75 3.72 2.29
CA LEU A 48 -0.59 3.26 3.06
C LEU A 48 0.09 4.39 3.84
N LYS A 49 0.16 5.61 3.28
CA LYS A 49 0.66 6.79 4.00
C LYS A 49 -0.22 7.13 5.19
N SER A 50 -1.53 7.21 5.00
CA SER A 50 -2.48 7.44 6.09
C SER A 50 -2.41 6.35 7.15
N TYR A 51 -2.24 5.09 6.73
CA TYR A 51 -2.09 3.96 7.62
C TYR A 51 -0.77 4.03 8.43
N ALA A 52 0.35 4.39 7.80
CA ALA A 52 1.62 4.60 8.49
C ALA A 52 1.52 5.69 9.58
N LEU A 53 0.83 6.80 9.28
CA LEU A 53 0.60 7.88 10.23
C LEU A 53 -0.26 7.42 11.40
N TYR A 54 -1.37 6.70 11.12
CA TYR A 54 -2.23 6.13 12.17
C TYR A 54 -1.47 5.18 13.09
N GLN A 55 -0.58 4.37 12.54
CA GLN A 55 0.25 3.44 13.31
C GLN A 55 1.35 4.16 14.12
N SER A 56 1.65 5.43 13.88
CA SER A 56 2.70 6.16 14.59
C SER A 56 2.24 6.80 15.91
N HIS A 57 0.96 6.62 16.27
CA HIS A 57 0.39 6.93 17.58
C HIS A 57 0.48 5.72 18.51
#